data_AF-A0A967IRH5-F1
#
_entry.id   AF-A0A967IRH5-F1
#
_cell.length_a   1.000
_cell.length_b   1.000
_cell.length_c   1.000
_cell.angle_alpha   90.00
_cell.angle_beta   90.00
_cell.angle_gamma   90.00
#
_symmetry.space_group_name_H-M   'P 1'
#
loop_
_entity.id
_entity.type
_entity.pdbx_description
1 polymer ?
#
loop_
_entity_poly.entity_id
_entity_poly.type
_entity_poly.pdbx_seq_one_letter_code
_entity_poly.pdbx_strand_id
1 'polypeptide(L)'
;EKGYQLEPYGLDISARLAEVARRRLPQWAERIFVGNVMVWKPPQKFDFVSTGLEYVPEQRRRDLVDRLLAGFVRAGGRLITTAYGLTKDPAKATWSVGDHLRSFGFAVGGEPEQFDEVRGKLYRIAYINKA
;
A
#
# COMPACT_ATOMS: atom_id res chain seq x y z
N GLU A 1 11.55 2.32 -8.26
CA GLU A 1 11.61 3.71 -7.77
C GLU A 1 12.99 4.35 -7.95
N LYS A 2 13.77 3.97 -8.97
CA LYS A 2 14.99 4.71 -9.31
C LYS A 2 14.58 5.96 -10.11
N GLY A 3 15.10 7.12 -9.74
CA GLY A 3 14.84 8.38 -10.45
C GLY A 3 13.75 9.27 -9.87
N TYR A 4 13.15 8.92 -8.72
CA TYR A 4 12.18 9.78 -8.02
C TYR A 4 12.77 10.34 -6.73
N GLN A 5 12.52 11.62 -6.47
CA GLN A 5 12.68 12.22 -5.14
C GLN A 5 11.39 11.99 -4.38
N LEU A 6 11.46 11.29 -3.24
CA LEU A 6 10.28 10.88 -2.48
C LEU A 6 10.02 11.83 -1.32
N GLU A 7 8.77 12.27 -1.22
CA GLU A 7 8.26 13.05 -0.10
C GLU A 7 7.24 12.23 0.68
N PRO A 8 7.64 11.52 1.75
CA PRO A 8 6.79 10.53 2.39
C PRO A 8 5.67 11.16 3.24
N TYR A 9 4.50 10.55 3.15
CA TYR A 9 3.35 10.77 4.03
C TYR A 9 2.94 9.41 4.62
N GLY A 10 2.62 9.38 5.91
CA GLY A 10 2.25 8.16 6.63
C GLY A 10 0.87 8.26 7.24
N LEU A 11 0.11 7.17 7.20
CA LEU A 11 -1.16 7.03 7.92
C LEU A 11 -1.13 5.71 8.69
N ASP A 12 -1.38 5.76 9.99
CA ASP A 12 -1.52 4.57 10.83
C ASP A 12 -2.77 4.70 11.71
N ILE A 13 -3.47 3.59 11.95
CA ILE A 13 -4.62 3.59 12.86
C ILE A 13 -4.18 3.63 14.33
N SER A 14 -2.96 3.16 14.62
CA SER A 14 -2.37 3.15 15.95
C SER A 14 -1.69 4.48 16.27
N ALA A 15 -2.28 5.23 17.19
CA ALA A 15 -1.71 6.48 17.68
C ALA A 15 -0.29 6.28 18.26
N ARG A 16 -0.05 5.16 18.95
CA ARG A 16 1.26 4.84 19.53
C ARG A 16 2.33 4.59 18.44
N LEU A 17 1.99 3.90 17.35
CA LEU A 17 2.94 3.68 16.26
C LEU A 17 3.24 4.99 15.53
N ALA A 18 2.22 5.80 15.26
CA ALA A 18 2.40 7.13 14.66
C ALA A 18 3.29 8.03 15.54
N GLU A 19 3.11 8.02 16.86
CA GLU A 19 3.97 8.77 17.78
C GLU A 19 5.43 8.32 17.71
N VAL A 20 5.68 7.00 17.74
CA VAL A 20 7.03 6.45 17.60
C VAL A 20 7.65 6.84 16.25
N ALA A 21 6.88 6.77 15.17
CA ALA A 21 7.34 7.17 13.84
C ALA A 21 7.72 8.66 13.79
N ARG A 22 6.90 9.55 14.36
CA ARG A 22 7.19 11.00 14.46
C ARG A 22 8.46 11.27 15.26
N ARG A 23 8.69 10.55 16.37
CA ARG A 23 9.92 10.68 17.18
C ARG A 23 11.17 10.22 16.43
N ARG A 24 11.06 9.14 15.64
CA ARG A 24 12.18 8.59 14.86
C ARG A 24 12.48 9.38 13.59
N LEU A 25 11.49 10.04 13.03
CA LEU A 25 11.56 10.75 11.75
C LEU A 25 11.04 12.18 11.92
N PRO A 26 11.72 13.02 12.75
CA PRO A 26 11.24 14.35 13.10
C PRO A 26 11.03 15.25 11.89
N GLN A 27 11.83 15.11 10.83
CA GLN A 27 11.71 15.87 9.59
C GLN A 27 10.39 15.63 8.82
N TRP A 28 9.66 14.55 9.14
CA TRP A 28 8.37 14.22 8.54
C TRP A 28 7.26 14.12 9.58
N ALA A 29 7.47 14.60 10.80
CA ALA A 29 6.51 14.41 11.89
C ALA A 29 5.11 14.95 11.56
N GLU A 30 5.03 16.09 10.86
CA GLU A 30 3.79 16.72 10.40
C GLU A 30 3.11 16.00 9.23
N ARG A 31 3.80 15.03 8.60
CA ARG A 31 3.32 14.21 7.48
C ARG A 31 2.89 12.81 7.91
N ILE A 32 2.94 12.51 9.21
CA ILE A 32 2.52 11.23 9.79
C ILE A 32 1.21 11.47 10.52
N PHE A 33 0.14 10.82 10.08
CA PHE A 33 -1.23 10.99 10.54
C PHE A 33 -1.72 9.76 11.31
N VAL A 34 -2.69 10.00 12.20
CA VAL A 34 -3.44 8.92 12.85
C VAL A 34 -4.83 8.88 12.23
N GLY A 35 -5.27 7.70 11.77
CA GLY A 35 -6.62 7.55 11.24
C GLY A 35 -6.88 6.21 10.58
N ASN A 36 -8.16 5.91 10.41
CA ASN A 36 -8.62 4.75 9.65
C ASN A 36 -8.69 5.12 8.16
N VAL A 37 -7.96 4.39 7.31
CA VAL A 37 -7.87 4.61 5.86
C VAL A 37 -9.24 4.68 5.17
N MET A 38 -10.24 3.97 5.68
CA MET A 38 -11.60 3.92 5.10
C MET A 38 -12.41 5.20 5.32
N VAL A 39 -12.01 6.09 6.24
CA VAL A 39 -12.74 7.34 6.56
C VAL A 39 -11.86 8.58 6.53
N TRP A 40 -10.56 8.44 6.82
CA TRP A 40 -9.60 9.53 6.80
C TRP A 40 -9.48 10.15 5.41
N LYS A 41 -9.38 11.48 5.34
CA LYS A 41 -9.24 12.24 4.09
C LYS A 41 -7.82 12.74 3.95
N PRO A 42 -7.15 12.49 2.81
CA PRO A 42 -5.79 12.95 2.62
C PRO A 42 -5.74 14.48 2.42
N PRO A 43 -4.65 15.14 2.85
CA PRO A 43 -4.47 16.58 2.62
C PRO A 43 -4.29 16.90 1.13
N GLN A 44 -3.84 15.92 0.33
CA GLN A 44 -3.66 16.02 -1.11
C GLN A 44 -3.75 14.64 -1.77
N LYS A 45 -3.83 14.60 -3.11
CA LYS A 45 -3.62 13.36 -3.86
C LYS A 45 -2.12 13.14 -4.12
N PHE A 46 -1.70 11.88 -4.19
CA PHE A 46 -0.30 11.47 -4.27
C PHE A 46 0.02 10.83 -5.62
N ASP A 47 1.29 10.98 -6.02
CA ASP A 47 1.91 10.25 -7.14
C ASP A 47 1.90 8.74 -6.92
N PHE A 48 2.25 8.32 -5.71
CA PHE A 48 2.33 6.93 -5.32
C PHE A 48 1.59 6.75 -4.00
N VAL A 49 0.72 5.73 -3.93
CA VAL A 49 0.06 5.29 -2.71
C VAL A 49 0.42 3.83 -2.51
N SER A 50 0.92 3.46 -1.33
CA SER A 50 1.26 2.07 -1.00
C SER A 50 0.43 1.57 0.18
N THR A 51 -0.16 0.39 0.07
CA THR A 51 -0.93 -0.23 1.15
C THR A 51 -1.00 -1.75 1.05
N GLY A 52 -1.31 -2.43 2.16
CA GLY A 52 -1.68 -3.85 2.16
C GLY A 52 -3.20 -4.02 2.11
N LEU A 53 -3.69 -5.00 1.33
CA LEU A 53 -5.14 -5.29 1.29
C LEU A 53 -5.62 -6.02 2.56
N GLU A 54 -4.72 -6.59 3.34
CA GLU A 54 -4.98 -7.25 4.63
C GLU A 54 -5.39 -6.27 5.74
N TYR A 55 -5.25 -4.96 5.54
CA TYR A 55 -5.70 -3.95 6.51
C TYR A 55 -7.22 -3.81 6.59
N VAL A 56 -7.95 -4.47 5.69
CA VAL A 56 -9.42 -4.56 5.73
C VAL A 56 -9.87 -6.01 5.55
N PRO A 57 -11.07 -6.38 6.05
CA PRO A 57 -11.68 -7.67 5.73
C PRO A 57 -11.79 -7.89 4.23
N GLU A 58 -11.76 -9.15 3.79
CA GLU A 58 -11.73 -9.52 2.37
C GLU A 58 -12.85 -8.87 1.55
N GLN A 59 -14.06 -8.83 2.08
CA GLN A 59 -15.24 -8.26 1.43
C GLN A 59 -15.14 -6.74 1.23
N ARG A 60 -14.21 -6.07 1.93
CA ARG A 60 -13.98 -4.62 1.87
C ARG A 60 -12.75 -4.23 1.04
N ARG A 61 -11.99 -5.21 0.53
CA ARG A 61 -10.75 -4.94 -0.23
C ARG A 61 -11.01 -4.18 -1.51
N ARG A 62 -12.08 -4.52 -2.23
CA ARG A 62 -12.50 -3.76 -3.42
C ARG A 62 -12.79 -2.30 -3.07
N ASP A 63 -13.60 -2.07 -2.04
CA ASP A 63 -13.92 -0.71 -1.56
C ASP A 63 -12.67 0.08 -1.18
N LEU A 64 -11.68 -0.56 -0.55
CA LEU A 64 -10.41 0.06 -0.22
C LEU A 64 -9.68 0.52 -1.49
N VAL A 65 -9.56 -0.36 -2.49
CA VAL A 65 -8.89 -0.03 -3.76
C VAL A 65 -9.62 1.10 -4.49
N ASP A 66 -10.95 1.03 -4.60
CA ASP A 66 -11.77 2.08 -5.22
C ASP A 66 -11.59 3.43 -4.50
N ARG A 67 -11.62 3.42 -3.17
CA ARG A 67 -11.41 4.62 -2.35
C ARG A 67 -10.04 5.23 -2.59
N LEU A 68 -8.98 4.42 -2.60
CA LEU A 68 -7.62 4.91 -2.77
C LEU A 68 -7.42 5.47 -4.19
N LEU A 69 -7.89 4.77 -5.21
CA LEU A 69 -7.85 5.27 -6.58
C LEU A 69 -8.63 6.57 -6.73
N ALA A 70 -9.84 6.69 -6.16
CA ALA A 70 -10.67 7.89 -6.30
C ALA A 70 -10.11 9.09 -5.50
N GLY A 71 -9.78 8.86 -4.23
CA GLY A 71 -9.53 9.91 -3.24
C GLY A 71 -8.06 10.20 -2.96
N PHE A 72 -7.15 9.26 -3.20
CA PHE A 72 -5.76 9.35 -2.76
C PHE A 72 -4.78 9.43 -3.93
N VAL A 73 -5.00 8.69 -5.01
CA VAL A 73 -4.09 8.67 -6.16
C VAL A 73 -4.46 9.78 -7.15
N ARG A 74 -3.48 10.59 -7.55
CA ARG A 74 -3.68 11.61 -8.61
C ARG A 74 -3.79 10.96 -9.99
N ALA A 75 -4.34 11.68 -10.98
CA ALA A 75 -4.32 11.20 -12.37
C ALA A 75 -2.86 11.01 -12.84
N GLY A 76 -2.58 9.92 -13.57
CA GLY A 76 -1.22 9.50 -13.91
C GLY A 76 -0.41 8.90 -12.74
N GLY A 77 -0.97 8.84 -11.54
CA GLY A 77 -0.35 8.25 -10.36
C GLY A 77 -0.51 6.73 -10.31
N ARG A 78 0.01 6.11 -9.23
CA ARG A 78 0.02 4.67 -9.06
C ARG A 78 -0.41 4.24 -7.66
N LEU A 79 -1.33 3.28 -7.60
CA LEU A 79 -1.61 2.51 -6.40
C LEU A 79 -0.72 1.26 -6.39
N ILE A 80 0.08 1.09 -5.36
CA ILE A 80 0.95 -0.05 -5.12
C ILE A 80 0.33 -0.85 -3.98
N THR A 81 0.12 -2.14 -4.22
CA THR A 81 -0.45 -3.06 -3.24
C THR A 81 0.54 -4.17 -2.96
N THR A 82 0.70 -4.49 -1.69
CA THR A 82 1.56 -5.58 -1.24
C THR A 82 0.73 -6.59 -0.48
N ALA A 83 0.97 -7.88 -0.68
CA ALA A 83 0.52 -8.89 0.28
C ALA A 83 1.74 -9.45 0.99
N TYR A 84 1.77 -9.28 2.31
CA TYR A 84 2.77 -9.96 3.14
C TYR A 84 2.28 -11.37 3.45
N GLY A 85 2.88 -12.37 2.81
CA GLY A 85 2.75 -13.75 3.25
C GLY A 85 3.64 -13.99 4.47
N LEU A 86 3.07 -14.45 5.59
CA LEU A 86 3.83 -14.86 6.79
C LEU A 86 4.46 -16.27 6.64
N THR A 87 4.63 -16.78 5.42
CA THR A 87 5.14 -18.13 5.19
C THR A 87 6.47 -18.14 4.47
N LYS A 88 7.38 -19.01 4.91
CA LYS A 88 8.67 -19.31 4.27
C LYS A 88 8.54 -20.31 3.11
N ASP A 89 7.34 -20.84 2.88
CA ASP A 89 7.04 -21.79 1.81
C ASP A 89 6.40 -21.05 0.61
N PRO A 90 7.12 -20.89 -0.52
CA PRO A 90 6.62 -20.21 -1.72
C PRO A 90 5.37 -20.87 -2.31
N ALA A 91 5.21 -22.19 -2.14
CA ALA A 91 4.04 -22.94 -2.61
C ALA A 91 2.80 -22.68 -1.73
N LYS A 92 3.00 -22.17 -0.50
CA LYS A 92 1.92 -21.79 0.44
C LYS A 92 1.71 -20.28 0.54
N ALA A 93 2.38 -19.48 -0.30
CA ALA A 93 2.31 -18.02 -0.27
C ALA A 93 0.90 -17.51 -0.69
N THR A 94 0.04 -17.52 0.32
CA THR A 94 -1.26 -16.92 0.61
C THR A 94 -2.21 -16.41 -0.47
N TRP A 95 -1.83 -15.67 -1.51
CA TRP A 95 -2.70 -15.31 -2.64
C TRP A 95 -1.93 -14.42 -3.62
N SER A 96 -2.32 -14.42 -4.89
CA SER A 96 -1.79 -13.51 -5.91
C SER A 96 -2.49 -12.15 -5.81
N VAL A 97 -1.73 -11.10 -5.52
CA VAL A 97 -2.28 -9.75 -5.33
C VAL A 97 -2.91 -9.25 -6.61
N GLY A 98 -2.24 -9.42 -7.75
CA GLY A 98 -2.79 -8.97 -9.02
C GLY A 98 -3.98 -9.79 -9.47
N ASP A 99 -4.05 -11.09 -9.20
CA ASP A 99 -5.26 -11.87 -9.53
C ASP A 99 -6.47 -11.42 -8.71
N HIS A 100 -6.27 -11.03 -7.46
CA HIS A 100 -7.33 -10.46 -6.63
C HIS A 100 -7.75 -9.06 -7.12
N LEU A 101 -6.80 -8.23 -7.57
CA LEU A 101 -7.14 -6.95 -8.20
C LEU A 101 -7.90 -7.15 -9.52
N ARG A 102 -7.51 -8.13 -10.33
CA ARG A 102 -8.20 -8.50 -11.57
C ARG A 102 -9.60 -9.05 -11.30
N SER A 103 -9.79 -9.85 -10.24
CA SER A 103 -11.11 -10.38 -9.88
C SER A 103 -12.08 -9.28 -9.44
N PHE A 104 -11.58 -8.12 -8.98
CA PHE A 104 -12.37 -6.92 -8.74
C PHE A 104 -12.62 -6.07 -9.99
N GLY A 105 -12.02 -6.42 -11.13
CA GLY A 105 -12.13 -5.71 -12.41
C GLY A 105 -11.09 -4.61 -12.63
N PHE A 106 -10.02 -4.55 -11.81
CA PHE A 106 -8.97 -3.55 -12.01
C PHE A 106 -7.93 -3.98 -13.05
N ALA A 107 -7.48 -3.03 -13.85
CA ALA A 107 -6.36 -3.21 -14.77
C ALA A 107 -5.03 -3.14 -14.01
N VAL A 108 -4.37 -4.29 -13.83
CA VAL A 108 -3.06 -4.38 -13.18
C VAL A 108 -1.97 -3.92 -14.16
N GLY A 109 -1.20 -2.91 -13.77
CA GLY A 109 -0.11 -2.34 -14.56
C GLY A 109 1.21 -3.09 -14.44
N GLY A 110 1.38 -3.91 -13.40
CA GLY A 110 2.52 -4.81 -13.24
C GLY A 110 2.57 -5.50 -11.88
N GLU A 111 3.33 -6.59 -11.82
CA GLU A 111 3.40 -7.50 -10.65
C GLU A 111 4.85 -7.92 -10.35
N PRO A 112 5.69 -7.02 -9.81
CA PRO A 112 7.04 -7.40 -9.44
C PRO A 112 7.01 -8.34 -8.21
N GLU A 113 7.73 -9.45 -8.31
CA GLU A 113 8.05 -10.29 -7.17
C GLU A 113 9.47 -9.96 -6.70
N GLN A 114 9.65 -9.81 -5.40
CA GLN A 114 10.98 -9.60 -4.81
C GLN A 114 11.20 -10.58 -3.67
N PHE A 115 12.23 -11.41 -3.80
CA PHE A 115 12.71 -12.24 -2.71
C PHE A 115 13.81 -11.49 -1.94
N ASP A 116 13.61 -11.32 -0.63
CA ASP A 116 14.61 -10.82 0.30
C ASP A 116 15.30 -12.04 0.92
N GLU A 117 16.45 -12.39 0.34
CA GLU A 117 17.28 -13.54 0.74
C GLU A 117 17.72 -13.46 2.21
N VAL A 118 18.02 -12.24 2.69
CA VAL A 118 18.50 -12.01 4.07
C VAL A 118 17.40 -12.29 5.08
N ARG A 119 16.16 -11.90 4.77
CA ARG A 119 15.00 -12.14 5.65
C ARG A 119 14.26 -13.43 5.34
N GLY A 120 14.63 -14.13 4.27
CA GLY A 120 13.94 -15.31 3.74
C GLY A 120 12.46 -15.02 3.46
N LYS A 121 12.14 -13.84 2.92
CA LYS A 121 10.76 -13.37 2.68
C LYS A 121 10.52 -13.08 1.21
N LEU A 122 9.44 -13.62 0.66
CA LEU A 122 8.92 -13.24 -0.65
C LEU A 122 7.90 -12.10 -0.50
N TYR A 123 8.15 -11.01 -1.20
CA TYR A 123 7.21 -9.89 -1.35
C TYR A 123 6.54 -9.99 -2.72
N ARG A 124 5.22 -10.17 -2.71
CA ARG A 124 4.40 -10.06 -3.91
C ARG A 124 3.76 -8.68 -3.94
N ILE A 125 4.05 -7.96 -5.01
CA ILE A 125 3.60 -6.59 -5.22
C ILE A 125 2.79 -6.58 -6.51
N ALA A 126 1.67 -5.87 -6.51
CA ALA A 126 0.94 -5.52 -7.73
C ALA A 126 0.62 -4.03 -7.71
N TYR A 127 0.60 -3.38 -8.88
CA TYR A 127 0.24 -1.98 -8.96
C TYR A 127 -0.77 -1.69 -10.06
N ILE A 128 -1.57 -0.64 -9.85
CA ILE A 128 -2.52 -0.07 -10.81
C ILE A 128 -2.02 1.32 -11.18
N ASN A 129 -1.85 1.60 -12.47
CA ASN A 129 -1.64 2.95 -12.96
C ASN A 129 -3.00 3.62 -13.14
N LYS A 130 -3.21 4.76 -12.50
CA LYS A 130 -4.42 5.54 -12.67
C LYS A 130 -4.30 6.41 -13.92
N ALA A 131 -5.29 6.32 -14.80
CA ALA A 131 -5.41 7.20 -15.97
C ALA A 131 -5.57 8.67 -15.56
#